data_AF-A0A328TJS3-F1
#
_entry.id   AF-A0A328TJS3-F1
#
_cell.length_a   1.000
_cell.length_b   1.000
_cell.length_c   1.000
_cell.angle_alpha   90.00
_cell.angle_beta   90.00
_cell.angle_gamma   90.00
#
_symmetry.space_group_name_H-M   'P 1'
#
loop_
_entity.id
_entity.type
_entity.pdbx_description
1 polymer ?
#
loop_
_entity_poly.entity_id
_entity_poly.type
_entity_poly.pdbx_seq_one_letter_code
_entity_poly.pdbx_strand_id
1 'polypeptide(L)'
;MMNTDYPSYLIADINADLINLYVQIKEQEDAFLALAAQLFARNKTKDSYTAIRAEFNNDPALPLLHRAVYFLYMNRHGYRGVCRYNLKGGFNVPFKKIARPYFPEKEIRAFAEKARRATFVCAGFADTLKLVQRGDVIYIDPPYDGTFTKYHTQDFGRPEHIELAEEVES
;
A
#
# COMPACT_ATOMS: atom_id res chain seq x y z
N MET A 1 -5.57 5.43 7.12
CA MET A 1 -5.12 6.70 7.73
C MET A 1 -5.48 6.67 9.20
N MET A 2 -4.61 7.16 10.10
CA MET A 2 -4.83 7.09 11.55
C MET A 2 -6.17 7.69 11.96
N ASN A 3 -6.74 7.27 13.10
CA ASN A 3 -8.00 7.81 13.62
C ASN A 3 -7.80 9.17 14.33
N THR A 4 -7.24 10.13 13.61
CA THR A 4 -6.97 11.52 14.04
C THR A 4 -7.76 12.51 13.17
N ASP A 5 -7.76 13.80 13.51
CA ASP A 5 -8.43 14.83 12.69
C ASP A 5 -7.55 16.09 12.54
N TYR A 6 -6.44 15.95 11.83
CA TYR A 6 -5.55 17.05 11.48
C TYR A 6 -6.03 17.76 10.20
N PRO A 7 -5.75 19.06 10.04
CA PRO A 7 -6.16 19.83 8.85
C PRO A 7 -5.47 19.35 7.56
N SER A 8 -4.27 18.78 7.67
CA SER A 8 -3.52 18.20 6.56
C SER A 8 -2.67 17.03 7.03
N TYR A 9 -2.32 16.15 6.09
CA TYR A 9 -1.47 14.99 6.33
C TYR A 9 -0.36 14.88 5.28
N LEU A 10 0.85 14.57 5.72
CA LEU A 10 1.91 14.02 4.87
C LEU A 10 2.03 12.53 5.19
N ILE A 11 1.83 11.67 4.20
CA ILE A 11 1.88 10.21 4.36
C ILE A 11 2.90 9.66 3.39
N ALA A 12 3.94 9.02 3.91
CA ALA A 12 4.96 8.39 3.10
C ALA A 12 5.10 6.91 3.42
N ASP A 13 5.48 6.14 2.39
CA ASP A 13 5.85 4.74 2.47
C ASP A 13 6.83 4.46 1.33
N ILE A 14 7.72 3.48 1.49
CA ILE A 14 8.64 3.07 0.44
C ILE A 14 7.97 2.21 -0.64
N ASN A 15 6.81 1.63 -0.34
CA ASN A 15 6.07 0.80 -1.26
C ASN A 15 5.28 1.64 -2.28
N ALA A 16 5.81 1.69 -3.51
CA ALA A 16 5.19 2.41 -4.62
C ALA A 16 3.78 1.91 -4.99
N ASP A 17 3.48 0.61 -4.88
CA ASP A 17 2.13 0.10 -5.17
C ASP A 17 1.12 0.54 -4.11
N LEU A 18 1.53 0.64 -2.84
CA LEU A 18 0.70 1.14 -1.75
C LEU A 18 0.41 2.63 -1.91
N ILE A 19 1.44 3.43 -2.21
CA ILE A 19 1.27 4.86 -2.49
C ILE A 19 0.38 5.06 -3.71
N ASN A 20 0.60 4.30 -4.79
CA ASN A 20 -0.26 4.33 -5.96
C ASN A 20 -1.72 3.99 -5.58
N LEU A 21 -1.97 2.95 -4.79
CA LEU A 21 -3.31 2.62 -4.31
C LEU A 21 -3.99 3.83 -3.64
N TYR A 22 -3.29 4.49 -2.72
CA TYR A 22 -3.83 5.65 -2.01
C TYR A 22 -4.13 6.82 -2.94
N VAL A 23 -3.22 7.12 -3.87
CA VAL A 23 -3.41 8.17 -4.87
C VAL A 23 -4.62 7.86 -5.77
N GLN A 24 -4.74 6.63 -6.28
CA GLN A 24 -5.88 6.29 -7.16
C GLN A 24 -7.22 6.32 -6.42
N ILE A 25 -7.26 5.94 -5.14
CA ILE A 25 -8.48 6.08 -4.34
C ILE A 25 -8.82 7.57 -4.12
N LYS A 26 -7.83 8.42 -3.84
CA LYS A 26 -8.02 9.86 -3.65
C LYS A 26 -8.55 10.53 -4.92
N GLU A 27 -7.94 10.26 -6.06
CA GLU A 27 -8.18 10.98 -7.31
C GLU A 27 -9.33 10.39 -8.14
N GLN A 28 -9.60 9.08 -8.01
CA GLN A 28 -10.53 8.34 -8.88
C GLN A 28 -11.41 7.36 -8.09
N GLU A 29 -11.93 7.74 -6.92
CA GLU A 29 -12.68 6.89 -5.98
C GLU A 29 -13.75 6.02 -6.66
N ASP A 30 -14.70 6.63 -7.39
CA ASP A 30 -15.83 5.89 -7.96
C ASP A 30 -15.39 4.93 -9.08
N ALA A 31 -14.44 5.34 -9.91
CA ALA A 31 -13.87 4.48 -10.94
C ALA A 31 -13.09 3.30 -10.33
N PHE A 32 -12.33 3.56 -9.27
CA PHE A 32 -11.61 2.54 -8.51
C PHE A 32 -12.59 1.51 -7.92
N LEU A 33 -13.65 1.96 -7.25
CA LEU A 33 -14.65 1.10 -6.64
C LEU A 33 -15.40 0.27 -7.67
N ALA A 34 -15.81 0.88 -8.79
CA ALA A 34 -16.50 0.17 -9.87
C ALA A 34 -15.63 -0.96 -10.45
N LEU A 35 -14.35 -0.67 -10.75
CA LEU A 35 -13.42 -1.67 -11.28
C LEU A 35 -13.11 -2.76 -10.25
N ALA A 36 -12.87 -2.39 -8.99
CA ALA A 36 -12.58 -3.35 -7.93
C ALA A 36 -13.77 -4.29 -7.67
N ALA A 37 -15.00 -3.76 -7.63
CA ALA A 37 -16.20 -4.58 -7.47
C ALA A 37 -16.37 -5.58 -8.62
N GLN A 38 -16.15 -5.15 -9.87
CA GLN A 38 -16.19 -6.04 -11.04
C GLN A 38 -15.11 -7.13 -10.96
N LEU A 39 -13.89 -6.76 -10.58
CA LEU A 39 -12.77 -7.69 -10.48
C LEU A 39 -13.04 -8.77 -9.42
N PHE A 40 -13.53 -8.39 -8.23
CA PHE A 40 -13.89 -9.31 -7.15
C PHE A 40 -15.06 -10.23 -7.53
N ALA A 41 -16.03 -9.72 -8.28
CA ALA A 41 -17.19 -10.50 -8.69
C ALA A 41 -16.83 -11.59 -9.72
N ARG A 42 -15.96 -11.27 -10.67
CA ARG A 42 -15.61 -12.13 -11.82
C ARG A 42 -14.47 -13.12 -11.52
N ASN A 43 -13.54 -12.79 -10.64
CA ASN A 43 -12.29 -13.54 -10.48
C ASN A 43 -12.19 -14.22 -9.11
N LYS A 44 -12.70 -15.45 -9.02
CA LYS A 44 -12.77 -16.20 -7.74
C LYS A 44 -11.92 -17.47 -7.72
N THR A 45 -11.15 -17.73 -8.77
CA THR A 45 -10.39 -18.97 -8.94
C THR A 45 -8.90 -18.74 -8.75
N LYS A 46 -8.17 -19.83 -8.52
CA LYS A 46 -6.71 -19.80 -8.48
C LYS A 46 -6.12 -19.35 -9.81
N ASP A 47 -6.75 -19.73 -10.92
CA ASP A 47 -6.27 -19.41 -12.27
C ASP A 47 -6.45 -17.92 -12.56
N SER A 48 -7.61 -17.35 -12.24
CA SER A 48 -7.84 -15.90 -12.39
C SER A 48 -6.87 -15.09 -11.52
N TYR A 49 -6.63 -15.52 -10.28
CA TYR A 49 -5.65 -14.88 -9.41
C TYR A 49 -4.23 -14.95 -9.98
N THR A 50 -3.86 -16.09 -10.56
CA THR A 50 -2.52 -16.28 -11.14
C THR A 50 -2.32 -15.41 -12.38
N ALA A 51 -3.35 -15.28 -13.23
CA ALA A 51 -3.33 -14.40 -14.39
C ALA A 51 -3.20 -12.93 -14.00
N ILE A 52 -4.04 -12.45 -13.07
CA ILE A 52 -3.99 -11.07 -12.56
C ILE A 52 -2.62 -10.75 -11.95
N ARG A 53 -2.06 -11.67 -11.14
CA ARG A 53 -0.72 -11.49 -10.56
C ARG A 53 0.38 -11.49 -11.62
N ALA A 54 0.23 -12.27 -12.69
CA ALA A 54 1.18 -12.27 -13.79
C ALA A 54 1.14 -10.95 -14.57
N GLU A 55 -0.04 -10.41 -14.85
CA GLU A 55 -0.22 -9.10 -15.48
C GLU A 55 0.37 -7.99 -14.60
N PHE A 56 0.03 -7.97 -13.30
CA PHE A 56 0.58 -7.03 -12.34
C PHE A 56 2.12 -7.01 -12.30
N ASN A 57 2.74 -8.19 -12.38
CA ASN A 57 4.20 -8.31 -12.29
C ASN A 57 4.93 -8.01 -13.60
N ASN A 58 4.32 -8.27 -14.75
CA ASN A 58 5.03 -8.31 -16.03
C ASN A 58 4.57 -7.25 -17.05
N ASP A 59 3.45 -6.58 -16.83
CA ASP A 59 2.98 -5.53 -17.72
C ASP A 59 3.45 -4.13 -17.24
N PRO A 60 4.46 -3.53 -17.90
CA PRO A 60 4.92 -2.19 -17.57
C PRO A 60 3.95 -1.09 -18.04
N ALA A 61 3.04 -1.40 -18.95
CA ALA A 61 2.04 -0.47 -19.47
C ALA A 61 0.70 -0.54 -18.72
N LEU A 62 0.60 -1.40 -17.69
CA LEU A 62 -0.60 -1.54 -16.86
C LEU A 62 -0.99 -0.17 -16.27
N PRO A 63 -2.18 0.37 -16.58
CA PRO A 63 -2.59 1.67 -16.07
C PRO A 63 -2.58 1.71 -14.54
N LEU A 64 -2.17 2.85 -13.97
CA LEU A 64 -2.02 3.02 -12.52
C LEU A 64 -3.29 2.65 -11.73
N LEU A 65 -4.46 3.00 -12.26
CA LEU A 65 -5.76 2.62 -11.69
C LEU A 65 -5.95 1.09 -11.65
N HIS A 66 -5.62 0.39 -12.73
CA HIS A 66 -5.71 -1.07 -12.79
C HIS A 66 -4.70 -1.73 -11.86
N ARG A 67 -3.47 -1.23 -11.83
CA ARG A 67 -2.42 -1.67 -10.89
C ARG A 67 -2.89 -1.54 -9.43
N ALA A 68 -3.50 -0.42 -9.05
CA ALA A 68 -4.07 -0.20 -7.73
C ALA A 68 -5.20 -1.18 -7.40
N VAL A 69 -6.13 -1.40 -8.34
CA VAL A 69 -7.24 -2.35 -8.18
C VAL A 69 -6.73 -3.79 -8.03
N TYR A 70 -5.72 -4.17 -8.83
CA TYR A 70 -5.09 -5.49 -8.76
C TYR A 70 -4.38 -5.70 -7.43
N PHE A 71 -3.70 -4.67 -6.93
CA PHE A 71 -3.06 -4.71 -5.62
C PHE A 71 -4.07 -4.98 -4.50
N LEU A 72 -5.20 -4.27 -4.47
CA LEU A 72 -6.30 -4.53 -3.51
C LEU A 72 -6.85 -5.95 -3.66
N TYR A 73 -7.10 -6.40 -4.89
CA TYR A 73 -7.61 -7.74 -5.18
C TYR A 73 -6.66 -8.82 -4.65
N MET A 74 -5.37 -8.71 -4.97
CA MET A 74 -4.36 -9.65 -4.51
C MET A 74 -4.22 -9.65 -2.99
N ASN A 75 -4.31 -8.49 -2.34
CA ASN A 75 -4.33 -8.40 -0.88
C ASN A 75 -5.52 -9.18 -0.28
N ARG A 76 -6.72 -9.05 -0.84
CA ARG A 76 -7.92 -9.71 -0.31
C ARG A 76 -8.04 -11.21 -0.66
N HIS A 77 -7.40 -11.66 -1.74
CA HIS A 77 -7.46 -13.05 -2.21
C HIS A 77 -6.16 -13.84 -1.96
N GLY A 78 -5.12 -13.17 -1.49
CA GLY A 78 -3.83 -13.76 -1.15
C GLY A 78 -3.80 -14.37 0.25
N TYR A 79 -2.81 -15.23 0.50
CA TYR A 79 -2.61 -15.85 1.80
C TYR A 79 -2.36 -14.80 2.90
N ARG A 80 -3.22 -14.79 3.93
CA ARG A 80 -3.16 -13.90 5.11
C ARG A 80 -3.13 -12.39 4.81
N GLY A 81 -3.47 -11.97 3.58
CA GLY A 81 -3.46 -10.56 3.20
C GLY A 81 -2.10 -9.88 3.36
N VAL A 82 -1.01 -10.65 3.31
CA VAL A 82 0.33 -10.08 3.35
C VAL A 82 0.66 -9.40 2.03
N CYS A 83 1.50 -8.38 2.08
CA CYS A 83 2.15 -7.79 0.92
C CYS A 83 3.58 -8.31 0.87
N ARG A 84 3.97 -9.02 -0.19
CA ARG A 84 5.32 -9.59 -0.31
C ARG A 84 5.78 -9.64 -1.76
N TYR A 85 7.02 -9.22 -1.95
CA TYR A 85 7.71 -9.22 -3.23
C TYR A 85 8.91 -10.17 -3.17
N ASN A 86 9.31 -10.68 -4.34
CA ASN A 86 10.59 -11.36 -4.49
C ASN A 86 11.72 -10.34 -4.75
N LEU A 87 12.97 -10.81 -4.79
CA LEU A 87 14.15 -9.96 -5.05
C LEU A 87 14.14 -9.26 -6.42
N LYS A 88 13.29 -9.71 -7.36
CA LYS A 88 13.09 -9.08 -8.67
C LYS A 88 11.95 -8.05 -8.65
N GLY A 89 11.40 -7.73 -7.48
CA GLY A 89 10.28 -6.78 -7.34
C GLY A 89 8.91 -7.35 -7.71
N GLY A 90 8.79 -8.66 -7.97
CA GLY A 90 7.50 -9.28 -8.32
C GLY A 90 6.70 -9.73 -7.10
N PHE A 91 5.43 -9.36 -7.03
CA PHE A 91 4.48 -9.80 -6.01
C PHE A 91 4.35 -11.33 -6.03
N ASN A 92 4.53 -11.99 -4.89
CA ASN A 92 4.69 -13.45 -4.83
C ASN A 92 3.82 -14.15 -3.78
N VAL A 93 2.72 -13.53 -3.34
CA VAL A 93 1.80 -14.12 -2.38
C VAL A 93 0.91 -15.16 -3.08
N PRO A 94 0.80 -16.39 -2.56
CA PRO A 94 -0.03 -17.42 -3.16
C PRO A 94 -1.53 -17.15 -2.95
N PHE A 95 -2.35 -17.64 -3.88
CA PHE A 95 -3.80 -17.61 -3.77
C PHE A 95 -4.28 -18.35 -2.52
N LYS A 96 -5.26 -17.78 -1.81
CA LYS A 96 -6.00 -18.44 -0.75
C LYS A 96 -7.47 -18.47 -1.12
N LYS A 97 -8.04 -19.67 -1.20
CA LYS A 97 -9.49 -19.82 -1.39
C LYS A 97 -10.20 -19.29 -0.13
N ILE A 98 -10.96 -18.22 -0.30
CA ILE A 98 -11.81 -17.63 0.74
C ILE A 98 -13.23 -17.70 0.18
N ALA A 99 -14.17 -18.23 0.97
CA ALA A 99 -15.54 -18.45 0.50
C ALA A 99 -16.22 -17.15 0.04
N ARG A 100 -16.00 -16.06 0.80
CA ARG A 100 -16.44 -14.70 0.46
C ARG A 100 -15.38 -13.70 0.93
N PRO A 101 -14.45 -13.26 0.06
CA PRO A 101 -13.53 -12.18 0.37
C PRO A 101 -14.34 -10.92 0.70
N TYR A 102 -14.00 -10.26 1.80
CA TYR A 102 -14.63 -8.99 2.17
C TYR A 102 -14.20 -7.90 1.18
N PHE A 103 -15.17 -7.21 0.59
CA PHE A 103 -14.94 -6.04 -0.26
C PHE A 103 -15.08 -4.78 0.60
N PRO A 104 -13.99 -4.03 0.85
CA PRO A 104 -13.96 -2.95 1.85
C PRO A 104 -14.47 -1.62 1.28
N GLU A 105 -15.68 -1.61 0.69
CA GLU A 105 -16.22 -0.40 0.06
C GLU A 105 -16.35 0.77 1.04
N LYS A 106 -16.94 0.52 2.21
CA LYS A 106 -17.16 1.56 3.23
C LYS A 106 -15.85 2.18 3.71
N GLU A 107 -14.83 1.34 3.90
CA GLU A 107 -13.50 1.78 4.33
C GLU A 107 -12.78 2.57 3.24
N ILE A 108 -12.96 2.19 1.97
CA ILE A 108 -12.39 2.93 0.83
C ILE A 108 -13.03 4.33 0.75
N ARG A 109 -14.35 4.45 0.86
CA ARG A 109 -15.04 5.75 0.84
C ARG A 109 -14.60 6.63 2.02
N ALA A 110 -14.55 6.06 3.22
CA ALA A 110 -14.07 6.77 4.41
C ALA A 110 -12.60 7.21 4.27
N PHE A 111 -11.76 6.37 3.66
CA PHE A 111 -10.38 6.73 3.35
C PHE A 111 -10.30 7.86 2.32
N ALA A 112 -11.07 7.79 1.23
CA ALA A 112 -11.05 8.76 0.13
C ALA A 112 -11.41 10.17 0.63
N GLU A 113 -12.46 10.30 1.44
CA GLU A 113 -12.85 11.57 2.07
C GLU A 113 -11.70 12.19 2.87
N LYS A 114 -10.98 11.36 3.64
CA LYS A 114 -9.84 11.84 4.43
C LYS A 114 -8.59 12.10 3.58
N ALA A 115 -8.39 11.32 2.53
CA ALA A 115 -7.28 11.41 1.59
C ALA A 115 -7.25 12.73 0.82
N ARG A 116 -8.39 13.43 0.69
CA ARG A 116 -8.43 14.79 0.12
C ARG A 116 -7.51 15.78 0.84
N ARG A 117 -7.31 15.60 2.16
CA ARG A 117 -6.41 16.43 2.99
C ARG A 117 -4.98 15.87 3.07
N ALA A 118 -4.67 14.81 2.33
CA ALA A 118 -3.38 14.13 2.41
C ALA A 118 -2.54 14.31 1.14
N THR A 119 -1.25 14.49 1.36
CA THR A 119 -0.20 14.35 0.35
C THR A 119 0.48 13.00 0.56
N PHE A 120 0.50 12.19 -0.50
CA PHE A 120 1.14 10.87 -0.49
C PHE A 120 2.49 10.94 -1.19
N VAL A 121 3.53 10.39 -0.56
CA VAL A 121 4.90 10.39 -1.09
C VAL A 121 5.46 8.97 -1.06
N CYS A 122 6.04 8.52 -2.17
CA CYS A 122 6.79 7.28 -2.22
C CYS A 122 8.26 7.56 -1.91
N ALA A 123 8.64 7.51 -0.64
CA ALA A 123 9.98 7.83 -0.17
C ALA A 123 10.32 7.08 1.11
N GLY A 124 11.64 6.94 1.38
CA GLY A 124 12.13 6.48 2.66
C GLY A 124 11.94 7.53 3.77
N PHE A 125 12.19 7.13 5.02
CA PHE A 125 12.00 8.01 6.17
C PHE A 125 12.91 9.24 6.11
N ALA A 126 14.19 9.09 5.76
CA ALA A 126 15.15 10.20 5.70
C ALA A 126 14.72 11.31 4.73
N ASP A 127 14.24 10.94 3.53
CA ASP A 127 13.74 11.92 2.57
C ASP A 127 12.39 12.52 2.98
N THR A 128 11.56 11.75 3.69
CA THR A 128 10.28 12.23 4.20
C THR A 128 10.47 13.25 5.32
N LEU A 129 11.44 13.04 6.22
CA LEU A 129 11.72 13.93 7.34
C LEU A 129 12.18 15.32 6.88
N LYS A 130 12.85 15.42 5.73
CA LYS A 130 13.21 16.71 5.09
C LYS A 130 12.00 17.56 4.67
N LEU A 131 10.81 16.97 4.56
CA LEU A 131 9.58 17.67 4.20
C LEU A 131 8.82 18.21 5.41
N VAL A 132 9.21 17.78 6.63
CA VAL A 132 8.54 18.16 7.87
C VAL A 132 8.86 19.61 8.23
N GLN A 133 7.86 20.30 8.77
CA GLN A 133 7.97 21.69 9.19
C GLN A 133 7.79 21.84 10.70
N ARG A 134 8.31 22.95 11.25
CA ARG A 134 8.11 23.28 12.66
C ARG A 134 6.61 23.39 12.97
N GLY A 135 6.17 22.60 13.95
CA GLY A 135 4.76 22.54 14.37
C GLY A 135 4.02 21.30 13.88
N ASP A 136 4.63 20.51 13.00
CA ASP A 136 4.10 19.20 12.62
C ASP A 136 4.17 18.20 13.78
N VAL A 137 3.24 17.26 13.79
CA VAL A 137 3.26 16.09 14.68
C VAL A 137 3.68 14.88 13.87
N ILE A 138 4.83 14.29 14.22
CA ILE A 138 5.40 13.16 13.51
C ILE A 138 4.97 11.86 14.23
N TYR A 139 4.47 10.90 13.45
CA TYR A 139 4.27 9.53 13.90
C TYR A 139 5.00 8.58 12.95
N ILE A 140 5.84 7.72 13.52
CA ILE A 140 6.66 6.77 12.76
C ILE A 140 6.45 5.37 13.35
N ASP A 141 6.05 4.43 12.49
CA ASP A 141 5.82 3.01 12.83
C ASP A 141 6.74 2.15 11.94
N PRO A 142 8.06 2.10 12.24
CA PRO A 142 9.00 1.36 11.43
C PRO A 142 8.76 -0.16 11.57
N PRO A 143 9.26 -1.00 10.64
CA PRO A 143 9.29 -2.44 10.82
C PRO A 143 9.90 -2.81 12.18
N TYR A 144 9.28 -3.74 12.92
CA TYR A 144 9.74 -4.07 14.27
C TYR A 144 11.05 -4.86 14.26
N ASP A 145 12.01 -4.43 15.09
CA ASP A 145 13.29 -5.13 15.28
C ASP A 145 13.07 -6.60 15.70
N GLY A 146 13.92 -7.48 15.19
CA GLY A 146 13.85 -8.92 15.45
C GLY A 146 12.69 -9.66 14.77
N THR A 147 11.83 -8.98 14.00
CA THR A 147 10.81 -9.64 13.17
C THR A 147 11.30 -9.76 11.72
N PHE A 148 11.30 -10.98 11.15
CA PHE A 148 11.74 -11.20 9.77
C PHE A 148 10.64 -10.76 8.80
N THR A 149 10.43 -9.46 8.67
CA THR A 149 9.37 -8.89 7.82
C THR A 149 9.94 -8.18 6.60
N LYS A 150 10.12 -8.95 5.51
CA LYS A 150 10.40 -8.39 4.18
C LYS A 150 9.14 -7.77 3.58
N TYR A 151 8.85 -6.52 3.94
CA TYR A 151 7.73 -5.74 3.39
C TYR A 151 8.08 -5.06 2.05
N HIS A 152 9.36 -4.84 1.75
CA HIS A 152 9.86 -4.30 0.48
C HIS A 152 11.23 -4.94 0.12
N THR A 153 11.82 -4.60 -1.02
CA THR A 153 13.12 -5.14 -1.47
C THR A 153 14.31 -4.67 -0.63
N GLN A 154 14.14 -3.57 0.12
CA GLN A 154 15.12 -3.08 1.09
C GLN A 154 14.79 -3.65 2.48
N ASP A 155 15.81 -4.20 3.12
CA ASP A 155 15.72 -4.68 4.50
C ASP A 155 15.75 -3.45 5.44
N PHE A 156 14.95 -3.48 6.51
CA PHE A 156 14.96 -2.47 7.58
C PHE A 156 15.50 -3.16 8.83
N GLY A 157 16.77 -2.93 9.13
CA GLY A 157 17.49 -3.58 10.21
C GLY A 157 17.96 -2.59 11.27
N ARG A 158 18.87 -3.07 12.13
CA ARG A 158 19.42 -2.27 13.22
C ARG A 158 20.09 -0.96 12.75
N PRO A 159 20.84 -0.91 11.63
CA PRO A 159 21.41 0.35 11.14
C PRO A 159 20.34 1.39 10.81
N GLU A 160 19.26 0.99 10.14
CA GLU A 160 18.17 1.88 9.76
C GLU A 160 17.36 2.35 10.97
N HIS A 161 17.23 1.51 12.01
CA HIS A 161 16.66 1.92 13.29
C HIS A 161 17.51 3.00 14.00
N ILE A 162 18.84 2.91 13.91
CA ILE A 162 19.74 3.91 14.50
C ILE A 162 19.65 5.21 13.71
N GLU A 163 19.75 5.14 12.38
CA GLU A 163 19.62 6.31 11.50
C GLU A 163 18.29 7.03 11.71
N LEU A 164 17.19 6.30 11.83
CA LEU A 164 15.88 6.87 12.12
C LEU A 164 15.85 7.63 13.46
N ALA A 165 16.49 7.08 14.51
CA ALA A 165 16.54 7.76 15.80
C ALA A 165 17.36 9.06 15.73
N GLU A 166 18.50 9.03 15.03
CA GLU A 166 19.37 10.20 14.84
C GLU A 166 18.68 11.33 14.08
N GLU A 167 17.96 11.01 13.00
CA GLU A 167 17.22 11.99 12.18
C GLU A 167 16.02 12.62 12.91
N VAL A 168 15.41 11.91 13.87
CA VAL A 168 14.28 12.44 14.65
C VAL A 168 14.74 13.34 15.79
N GLU A 169 15.96 13.14 16.31
CA GLU A 169 16.54 13.94 17.38
C GLU A 169 17.20 15.24 16.88
N SER A 170 17.47 15.37 15.58
CA SER A 170 18.11 16.55 14.95
C SER A 170 17.15 17.71 14.71
#